data_AF-A0A9P8UJI1-F1
#
_entry.id   AF-A0A9P8UJI1-F1
#
_cell.length_a   1.000
_cell.length_b   1.000
_cell.length_c   1.000
_cell.angle_alpha   90.00
_cell.angle_beta   90.00
_cell.angle_gamma   90.00
#
_symmetry.space_group_name_H-M   'P 1'
#
loop_
_entity.id
_entity.type
_entity.pdbx_description
1 polymer ?
#
loop_
_entity_poly.entity_id
_entity_poly.type
_entity_poly.pdbx_seq_one_letter_code
_entity_poly.pdbx_strand_id
1 'polypeptide(L)'
;IVAIHGIGAHPDDTWTWKRPDERTNWLADPNMLPKAVPNARIMRFGYESTWFGTEENEPKRTNVSDVAETLLTELHFHRGVSLGDATRPIIFIAHSYGGLVLLQALRRSFDNPKKWSSPFRYTAGLVFFGTPFRGRA
;
A
#
# COMPACT_ATOMS: atom_id res chain seq x y z
N ILE A 1 9.65 -1.86 -2.86
CA ILE A 1 8.45 -2.64 -2.46
C ILE A 1 7.57 -1.73 -1.62
N VAL A 2 6.27 -1.69 -1.92
CA VAL A 2 5.30 -0.86 -1.19
C VAL A 2 4.17 -1.76 -0.69
N ALA A 3 4.05 -1.88 0.62
CA ALA A 3 3.04 -2.70 1.29
C ALA A 3 1.83 -1.84 1.71
N ILE A 4 0.62 -2.24 1.35
CA ILE A 4 -0.63 -1.48 1.54
C ILE A 4 -1.60 -2.31 2.39
N HIS A 5 -1.94 -1.82 3.58
CA HIS A 5 -2.81 -2.54 4.51
C HIS A 5 -4.29 -2.46 4.13
N GLY A 6 -5.10 -3.27 4.80
CA GLY A 6 -6.55 -3.29 4.65
C GLY A 6 -7.27 -2.31 5.59
N ILE A 7 -8.60 -2.26 5.48
CA ILE A 7 -9.46 -1.45 6.34
C ILE A 7 -9.46 -1.99 7.78
N GLY A 8 -9.55 -1.11 8.77
CA GLY A 8 -9.59 -1.46 10.19
C GLY A 8 -8.28 -2.03 10.75
N ALA A 9 -7.19 -1.99 9.97
CA ALA A 9 -5.91 -2.58 10.36
C ALA A 9 -4.84 -1.49 10.52
N HIS A 10 -4.02 -1.61 11.56
CA HIS A 10 -2.87 -0.72 11.72
C HIS A 10 -1.74 -1.15 10.76
N PRO A 11 -1.08 -0.21 10.07
CA PRO A 11 -0.02 -0.53 9.10
C PRO A 11 1.18 -1.27 9.72
N ASP A 12 1.48 -1.09 11.01
CA ASP A 12 2.53 -1.84 11.71
C ASP A 12 2.11 -3.26 12.09
N ASP A 13 0.81 -3.47 12.32
CA ASP A 13 0.29 -4.75 12.77
C ASP A 13 -0.03 -5.69 11.61
N THR A 14 -0.44 -5.14 10.47
CA THR A 14 -0.90 -5.90 9.29
C THR A 14 0.16 -6.89 8.79
N TRP A 15 1.43 -6.51 8.91
CA TRP A 15 2.57 -7.28 8.41
C TRP A 15 3.34 -7.98 9.53
N THR A 16 2.75 -8.03 10.72
CA THR A 16 3.37 -8.62 11.90
C THR A 16 2.70 -9.94 12.21
N TRP A 17 3.47 -11.01 12.15
CA TRP A 17 3.06 -12.28 12.72
C TRP A 17 3.14 -12.18 14.24
N LYS A 18 2.09 -12.66 14.93
CA LYS A 18 1.92 -12.50 16.38
C LYS A 18 1.68 -13.85 17.05
N ARG A 19 2.48 -14.15 18.06
CA ARG A 19 2.27 -15.16 19.10
C ARG A 19 2.19 -14.47 20.47
N PRO A 20 1.75 -15.17 21.55
CA PRO A 20 1.63 -14.56 22.87
C PRO A 20 2.92 -13.87 23.37
N ASP A 21 4.07 -14.40 23.00
CA ASP A 21 5.42 -14.01 23.43
C ASP A 21 6.32 -13.47 22.31
N GLU A 22 5.88 -13.56 21.05
CA GLU A 22 6.70 -13.22 19.89
C GLU A 22 5.92 -12.35 18.89
N ARG A 23 6.60 -11.33 18.35
CA ARG A 23 6.07 -10.49 17.27
C ARG A 23 7.14 -10.28 16.22
N THR A 24 6.85 -10.66 15.00
CA THR A 24 7.81 -10.61 13.89
C THR A 24 7.18 -9.90 12.69
N ASN A 25 7.65 -8.69 12.40
CA ASN A 25 7.26 -7.96 11.20
C ASN A 25 8.12 -8.45 10.02
N TRP A 26 7.55 -9.28 9.16
CA TRP A 26 8.30 -9.95 8.09
C TRP A 26 8.76 -9.00 6.97
N LEU A 27 8.23 -7.76 6.91
CA LEU A 27 8.72 -6.73 6.00
C LEU A 27 10.02 -6.06 6.50
N ALA A 28 10.27 -6.09 7.81
CA ALA A 28 11.38 -5.38 8.45
C ALA A 28 12.43 -6.33 9.07
N ASP A 29 12.06 -7.56 9.41
CA ASP A 29 12.98 -8.53 10.00
C ASP A 29 14.14 -8.86 9.04
N PRO A 30 15.42 -8.69 9.46
CA PRO A 30 16.57 -8.87 8.58
C PRO A 30 16.74 -10.29 8.03
N ASN A 31 16.08 -11.29 8.61
CA ASN A 31 16.11 -12.68 8.17
C ASN A 31 14.94 -13.07 7.24
N MET A 32 14.01 -12.14 6.97
CA MET A 32 12.79 -12.38 6.18
C MET A 32 12.85 -11.68 4.80
N LEU A 33 11.88 -10.80 4.48
CA LEU A 33 11.82 -10.13 3.18
C LEU A 33 13.10 -9.33 2.88
N PRO A 34 13.66 -8.52 3.79
CA PRO A 34 14.96 -7.86 3.59
C PRO A 34 16.08 -8.81 3.11
N LYS A 35 16.15 -10.04 3.62
CA LYS A 35 17.14 -11.04 3.19
C LYS A 35 16.92 -11.50 1.75
N ALA A 36 15.66 -11.67 1.36
CA ALA A 36 15.30 -12.10 0.00
C ALA A 36 15.51 -10.99 -1.05
N VAL A 37 15.46 -9.72 -0.64
CA VAL A 37 15.58 -8.55 -1.53
C VAL A 37 16.52 -7.48 -0.95
N PRO A 38 17.83 -7.77 -0.79
CA PRO A 38 18.76 -6.93 -0.03
C PRO A 38 18.94 -5.52 -0.59
N ASN A 39 18.70 -5.33 -1.89
CA ASN A 39 18.86 -4.04 -2.56
C ASN A 39 17.53 -3.26 -2.69
N ALA A 40 16.42 -3.80 -2.21
CA ALA A 40 15.11 -3.19 -2.35
C ALA A 40 14.80 -2.26 -1.16
N ARG A 41 14.33 -1.05 -1.45
CA ARG A 41 13.65 -0.23 -0.44
C ARG A 41 12.29 -0.84 -0.13
N ILE A 42 12.04 -1.20 1.12
CA ILE A 42 10.75 -1.72 1.60
C ILE A 42 10.06 -0.59 2.35
N MET A 43 8.84 -0.27 1.94
CA MET A 43 8.00 0.77 2.54
C MET A 43 6.61 0.20 2.81
N ARG A 44 5.97 0.71 3.85
CA ARG A 44 4.55 0.50 4.11
C ARG A 44 3.81 1.82 3.89
N PHE A 45 2.66 1.76 3.23
CA PHE A 45 1.76 2.89 3.09
C PHE A 45 0.66 2.76 4.15
N GLY A 46 0.61 3.72 5.06
CA GLY A 46 -0.41 3.84 6.10
C GLY A 46 -1.45 4.88 5.72
N TYR A 47 -2.74 4.56 5.89
CA TYR A 47 -3.83 5.51 5.76
C TYR A 47 -4.84 5.30 6.90
N GLU A 48 -5.58 6.36 7.24
CA GLU A 48 -6.63 6.25 8.25
C GLU A 48 -7.69 5.26 7.77
N SER A 49 -7.80 4.16 8.49
CA SER A 49 -8.62 3.01 8.11
C SER A 49 -9.56 2.57 9.21
N THR A 50 -9.57 3.28 10.35
CA THR A 50 -10.51 3.01 11.44
C THR A 50 -11.94 3.23 10.95
N TRP A 51 -12.77 2.20 11.17
CA TRP A 51 -14.20 2.23 10.86
C TRP A 51 -15.04 2.82 11.99
N PHE A 52 -14.44 2.95 13.19
CA PHE A 52 -15.10 3.46 14.38
C PHE A 52 -14.90 4.97 14.46
N GLY A 53 -15.94 5.72 14.08
CA GLY A 53 -16.00 7.14 14.37
C GLY A 53 -15.87 7.37 15.88
N THR A 54 -15.08 8.38 16.26
CA THR A 54 -15.03 8.88 17.64
C THR A 54 -16.26 9.73 18.00
N GLU A 55 -17.30 9.71 17.17
CA GLU A 55 -18.61 10.31 17.43
C GLU A 55 -19.66 9.28 17.01
N GLU A 56 -20.56 8.94 17.93
CA GLU A 56 -21.39 7.74 17.97
C GLU A 56 -22.39 7.53 16.81
N ASN A 57 -22.38 8.30 15.72
CA ASN A 57 -23.46 8.21 14.73
C ASN A 57 -23.13 8.35 13.23
N GLU A 58 -21.87 8.44 12.79
CA GLU A 58 -21.57 8.30 11.35
C GLU A 58 -20.30 7.48 11.05
N PRO A 59 -20.39 6.40 10.25
CA PRO A 59 -19.19 5.70 9.78
C PRO A 59 -18.40 6.65 8.87
N LYS A 60 -17.16 7.00 9.26
CA LYS A 60 -16.23 7.67 8.35
C LYS A 60 -16.02 6.75 7.15
N ARG A 61 -16.64 7.10 6.02
CA ARG A 61 -16.49 6.35 4.77
C ARG A 61 -15.08 6.59 4.24
N THR A 62 -14.15 5.69 4.54
CA THR A 62 -12.89 5.64 3.82
C THR A 62 -13.21 5.41 2.34
N ASN A 63 -12.94 6.42 1.50
CA ASN A 63 -13.19 6.35 0.08
C ASN A 63 -11.92 5.83 -0.63
N VAL A 64 -12.06 4.73 -1.37
CA VAL A 64 -10.97 4.13 -2.18
C VAL A 64 -10.27 5.18 -3.03
N SER A 65 -11.04 6.09 -3.63
CA SER A 65 -10.52 7.13 -4.53
C SER A 65 -9.61 8.12 -3.81
N ASP A 66 -9.97 8.55 -2.60
CA ASP A 66 -9.21 9.53 -1.84
C ASP A 66 -7.91 8.89 -1.34
N VAL A 67 -8.00 7.67 -0.79
CA VAL A 67 -6.81 6.92 -0.35
C VAL A 67 -5.89 6.62 -1.54
N ALA A 68 -6.43 6.30 -2.71
CA ALA A 68 -5.64 6.08 -3.92
C ALA A 68 -4.90 7.35 -4.37
N GLU A 69 -5.51 8.53 -4.24
CA GLU A 69 -4.86 9.81 -4.53
C GLU A 69 -3.75 10.11 -3.52
N THR A 70 -3.97 9.84 -2.23
CA THR A 70 -2.93 9.93 -1.20
C THR A 70 -1.77 8.99 -1.51
N LEU A 71 -2.03 7.73 -1.86
CA LEU A 71 -0.99 6.77 -2.24
C LEU A 71 -0.16 7.28 -3.43
N LEU A 72 -0.80 7.80 -4.48
CA LEU A 72 -0.09 8.33 -5.64
C LEU A 72 0.75 9.57 -5.30
N THR A 73 0.23 10.43 -4.43
CA THR A 73 0.93 11.62 -3.93
C THR A 73 2.18 11.24 -3.13
N GLU A 74 2.06 10.31 -2.19
CA GLU A 74 3.20 9.81 -1.41
C GLU A 74 4.24 9.10 -2.29
N LEU A 75 3.79 8.29 -3.26
CA LEU A 75 4.69 7.68 -4.23
C LEU A 75 5.44 8.72 -5.05
N HIS A 76 4.78 9.81 -5.46
CA HIS A 76 5.43 10.89 -6.21
C HIS A 76 6.56 11.52 -5.39
N PHE A 77 6.31 11.87 -4.12
CA PHE A 77 7.32 12.45 -3.23
C PHE A 77 8.49 11.48 -2.97
N HIS A 78 8.20 10.24 -2.59
CA HIS A 78 9.24 9.29 -2.17
C HIS A 78 10.01 8.64 -3.32
N ARG A 79 9.49 8.69 -4.55
CA ARG A 79 10.21 8.21 -5.74
C ARG A 79 11.20 9.24 -6.28
N GLY A 80 11.29 10.44 -5.70
CA GLY A 80 12.27 11.44 -6.13
C GLY A 80 12.11 11.78 -7.61
N VAL A 81 10.88 11.94 -8.08
CA VAL A 81 10.59 12.18 -9.51
C VAL A 81 11.38 13.36 -10.05
N SER A 82 11.51 14.42 -9.26
CA SER A 82 12.32 15.62 -9.57
C SER A 82 13.82 15.36 -9.71
N LEU A 83 14.32 14.19 -9.26
CA LEU A 83 15.71 13.77 -9.30
C LEU A 83 16.00 12.73 -10.41
N GLY A 84 15.04 12.42 -11.28
CA GLY A 84 15.20 11.44 -12.36
C GLY A 84 15.05 9.97 -11.94
N ASP A 85 14.79 9.71 -10.65
CA ASP A 85 14.70 8.37 -10.04
C ASP A 85 13.34 7.67 -10.29
N ALA A 86 12.50 8.28 -11.13
CA ALA A 86 11.13 7.85 -11.43
C ALA A 86 11.02 6.53 -12.21
N THR A 87 12.14 5.92 -12.61
CA THR A 87 12.18 4.68 -13.40
C THR A 87 12.35 3.42 -12.56
N ARG A 88 12.70 3.55 -11.27
CA ARG A 88 12.94 2.42 -10.38
C ARG A 88 11.70 1.50 -10.31
N PRO A 89 11.83 0.18 -10.59
CA PRO A 89 10.73 -0.77 -10.53
C PRO A 89 10.03 -0.80 -9.17
N ILE A 90 8.71 -0.96 -9.18
CA ILE A 90 7.88 -1.05 -7.99
C ILE A 90 7.22 -2.42 -7.94
N ILE A 91 7.32 -3.09 -6.79
CA ILE A 91 6.48 -4.24 -6.46
C ILE A 91 5.53 -3.78 -5.34
N PHE A 92 4.25 -4.03 -5.53
CA PHE A 92 3.23 -3.75 -4.51
C PHE A 92 2.78 -5.04 -3.84
N ILE A 93 2.57 -4.96 -2.54
CA ILE A 93 1.97 -6.01 -1.72
C ILE A 93 0.73 -5.39 -1.07
N ALA A 94 -0.45 -5.92 -1.36
CA ALA A 94 -1.70 -5.33 -0.88
C ALA A 94 -2.55 -6.36 -0.14
N HIS A 95 -3.07 -5.97 1.02
CA HIS A 95 -3.92 -6.81 1.85
C HIS A 95 -5.36 -6.28 1.86
N SER A 96 -6.34 -7.18 1.67
CA SER A 96 -7.77 -6.90 1.76
C SER A 96 -8.17 -5.64 0.98
N TYR A 97 -8.83 -4.68 1.62
CA TYR A 97 -9.25 -3.39 1.05
C TYR A 97 -8.11 -2.60 0.40
N GLY A 98 -6.86 -2.74 0.89
CA GLY A 98 -5.68 -2.10 0.31
C GLY A 98 -5.43 -2.48 -1.15
N GLY A 99 -5.89 -3.66 -1.57
CA GLY A 99 -5.80 -4.05 -2.98
C GLY A 99 -6.75 -3.27 -3.88
N LEU A 100 -7.92 -2.86 -3.37
CA LEU A 100 -8.83 -1.99 -4.11
C LEU A 100 -8.25 -0.58 -4.28
N VAL A 101 -7.65 -0.05 -3.20
CA VAL A 101 -6.90 1.21 -3.21
C VAL A 101 -5.79 1.16 -4.26
N LEU A 102 -4.99 0.09 -4.26
CA LEU A 102 -3.91 -0.08 -5.22
C LEU A 102 -4.41 -0.11 -6.66
N LEU A 103 -5.45 -0.89 -6.96
CA LEU A 103 -6.00 -0.96 -8.32
C LEU A 103 -6.53 0.40 -8.78
N GLN A 104 -7.22 1.14 -7.92
CA GLN A 104 -7.71 2.48 -8.23
C GLN A 104 -6.55 3.47 -8.48
N ALA A 105 -5.49 3.41 -7.68
CA ALA A 105 -4.30 4.23 -7.86
C ALA A 105 -3.59 3.92 -9.19
N LEU A 106 -3.37 2.63 -9.48
CA LEU A 106 -2.75 2.21 -10.74
C LEU A 106 -3.58 2.63 -11.94
N ARG A 107 -4.91 2.47 -11.88
CA ARG A 107 -5.82 2.91 -12.95
C ARG A 107 -5.71 4.42 -13.20
N ARG A 108 -5.79 5.24 -12.14
CA ARG A 108 -5.62 6.70 -12.25
C ARG A 108 -4.27 7.09 -12.83
N SER A 109 -3.20 6.39 -12.46
CA SER A 109 -1.85 6.66 -12.98
C SER A 109 -1.65 6.22 -14.43
N PHE A 110 -2.42 5.22 -14.88
CA PHE A 110 -2.50 4.81 -16.29
C PHE A 110 -3.25 5.85 -17.12
N ASP A 111 -4.41 6.30 -16.63
CA ASP A 111 -5.25 7.28 -17.34
C ASP A 111 -4.58 8.67 -17.38
N ASN A 112 -3.76 9.02 -16.37
CA ASN A 112 -3.13 10.34 -16.23
C ASN A 112 -1.60 10.23 -16.00
N PRO A 113 -0.83 9.73 -16.99
CA PRO A 113 0.59 9.42 -16.81
C PRO A 113 1.45 10.66 -16.55
N LYS A 114 1.08 11.82 -17.12
CA LYS A 114 1.77 13.11 -16.91
C LYS A 114 1.63 13.62 -15.46
N LYS A 115 0.44 13.51 -14.86
CA LYS A 115 0.19 13.95 -13.47
C LYS A 115 0.99 13.09 -12.49
N TRP A 116 0.95 11.77 -12.68
CA TRP A 116 1.44 10.84 -11.67
C TRP A 116 2.84 10.30 -11.93
N SER A 117 3.49 10.64 -13.05
CA SER A 117 4.77 10.05 -13.46
C SER A 117 4.72 8.51 -13.53
N SER A 118 3.52 8.00 -13.80
CA SER A 118 3.07 6.62 -14.02
C SER A 118 3.69 5.51 -13.14
N PRO A 119 3.31 5.39 -11.85
CA PRO A 119 3.49 4.16 -11.08
C PRO A 119 3.04 2.90 -11.84
N PHE A 120 1.96 2.97 -12.63
CA PHE A 120 1.54 1.87 -13.51
C PHE A 120 2.67 1.39 -14.43
N ARG A 121 3.32 2.31 -15.16
CA ARG A 121 4.39 1.95 -16.11
C ARG A 121 5.57 1.26 -15.45
N TYR A 122 5.89 1.62 -14.20
CA TYR A 122 7.04 1.09 -13.46
C TYR A 122 6.67 0.02 -12.46
N THR A 123 5.43 -0.49 -12.49
CA THR A 123 5.03 -1.64 -11.68
C THR A 123 5.59 -2.91 -12.30
N ALA A 124 6.49 -3.58 -11.59
CA ALA A 124 7.08 -4.85 -11.99
C ALA A 124 6.33 -6.06 -11.42
N GLY A 125 5.55 -5.89 -10.36
CA GLY A 125 4.81 -6.99 -9.75
C GLY A 125 3.74 -6.55 -8.76
N LEU A 126 2.72 -7.39 -8.62
CA LEU A 126 1.58 -7.20 -7.72
C LEU A 126 1.37 -8.49 -6.92
N VAL A 127 1.27 -8.36 -5.60
CA VAL A 127 0.93 -9.46 -4.69
C VAL A 127 -0.30 -9.05 -3.89
N PHE A 128 -1.32 -9.89 -3.86
CA PHE A 128 -2.58 -9.62 -3.16
C PHE A 128 -2.87 -10.69 -2.10
N PHE A 129 -3.24 -10.24 -0.90
CA PHE A 129 -3.70 -11.10 0.18
C PHE A 129 -5.17 -10.81 0.48
N GLY A 130 -6.08 -11.72 0.12
CA GLY A 130 -7.50 -11.61 0.48
C GLY A 130 -8.23 -10.37 -0.07
N THR A 131 -7.77 -9.78 -1.17
CA THR A 131 -8.42 -8.60 -1.77
C THR A 131 -9.77 -8.96 -2.41
N PRO A 132 -10.88 -8.32 -2.01
CA PRO A 132 -12.22 -8.66 -2.51
C PRO A 132 -12.52 -7.95 -3.84
N PHE A 133 -11.84 -8.35 -4.93
CA PHE A 133 -11.96 -7.69 -6.24
C PHE A 133 -13.39 -7.60 -6.79
N ARG A 134 -14.30 -8.49 -6.37
CA ARG A 134 -15.68 -8.58 -6.84
C ARG A 134 -16.73 -8.17 -5.79
N GLY A 135 -16.31 -7.52 -4.69
CA GLY A 135 -17.25 -6.99 -3.69
C GLY A 135 -18.04 -8.05 -2.91
N ARG A 136 -17.59 -9.31 -2.90
CA ARG A 136 -18.13 -10.35 -2.01
C ARG A 136 -16.99 -10.86 -1.13
N ALA A 137 -17.16 -10.67 0.18
CA ALA A 137 -16.60 -11.54 1.20
C ALA A 137 -17.72 -12.47 1.65
#